data_AF-A0A7W1JPP1-F1
#
_entry.id   AF-A0A7W1JPP1-F1
#
_cell.length_a   1.000
_cell.length_b   1.000
_cell.length_c   1.000
_cell.angle_alpha   90.00
_cell.angle_beta   90.00
_cell.angle_gamma   90.00
#
_symmetry.space_group_name_H-M   'P 1'
#
loop_
_entity.id
_entity.type
_entity.pdbx_description
1 polymer ?
#
loop_
_entity_poly.entity_id
_entity_poly.type
_entity_poly.pdbx_seq_one_letter_code
_entity_poly.pdbx_strand_id
1 'polypeptide(L)'
;MSEPIRTCIACGLKKPKGELIRTAASLDGEGRGAYVCISAACAERALKRKMFARPLRVGEDAIDWVRLERELMEKVNLTNA
;
A
#
# COMPACT_ATOMS: atom_id res chain seq x y z
N MET A 1 7.93 -7.77 22.42
CA MET A 1 8.48 -8.09 21.08
C MET A 1 8.35 -6.83 20.22
N SER A 2 9.41 -6.38 19.56
CA SER A 2 9.39 -5.16 18.75
C SER A 2 8.60 -5.37 17.44
N GLU A 3 7.73 -4.42 17.09
CA GLU A 3 7.00 -4.49 15.82
C GLU A 3 7.96 -4.39 14.62
N PRO A 4 7.76 -5.18 13.54
CA PRO A 4 8.59 -5.07 12.35
C PRO A 4 8.47 -3.69 11.70
N ILE A 5 9.61 -3.07 11.41
CA ILE A 5 9.69 -1.83 10.64
C ILE A 5 9.55 -2.13 9.15
N ARG A 6 8.72 -1.35 8.45
CA ARG A 6 8.52 -1.42 6.99
C ARG A 6 8.72 -0.04 6.37
N THR A 7 8.93 -0.02 5.06
CA THR A 7 9.15 1.21 4.31
C THR A 7 7.92 1.53 3.48
N CYS A 8 7.42 2.77 3.60
CA CYS A 8 6.36 3.26 2.74
C CYS A 8 6.86 3.42 1.29
N ILE A 9 6.14 2.85 0.33
CA ILE A 9 6.52 2.93 -1.09
C ILE A 9 6.40 4.35 -1.64
N ALA A 10 5.56 5.22 -1.05
CA ALA A 10 5.29 6.56 -1.54
C ALA A 10 6.31 7.61 -1.06
N CYS A 11 6.61 7.62 0.24
CA CYS A 11 7.49 8.62 0.85
C CYS A 11 8.87 8.08 1.23
N GLY A 12 9.07 6.76 1.23
CA GLY A 12 10.35 6.14 1.59
C GLY A 12 10.66 6.11 3.09
N LEU A 13 9.79 6.66 3.94
CA LEU A 13 9.98 6.64 5.39
C LEU A 13 9.79 5.22 5.95
N LYS A 14 10.61 4.90 6.96
CA LYS A 14 10.50 3.68 7.76
C LYS A 14 9.53 3.90 8.91
N LYS A 15 8.54 3.01 9.06
CA LYS A 15 7.53 3.07 10.11
C LYS A 15 7.22 1.68 10.67
N PRO A 16 6.74 1.58 11.91
CA PRO A 16 6.16 0.34 12.44
C PRO A 16 5.06 -0.19 11.52
N LYS A 17 4.93 -1.51 11.42
CA LYS A 17 3.96 -2.17 10.53
C LYS A 17 2.52 -1.66 10.77
N GLY A 18 2.13 -1.36 12.01
CA GLY A 18 0.80 -0.88 12.39
C GLY A 18 0.49 0.53 11.91
N GLU A 19 1.50 1.33 11.56
CA GLU A 19 1.32 2.67 10.98
C GLU A 19 1.21 2.64 9.44
N LEU A 20 1.17 1.45 8.84
CA LEU A 20 1.20 1.27 7.39
C LEU A 20 0.09 0.32 6.95
N ILE A 21 -0.56 0.68 5.85
CA ILE A 21 -1.51 -0.17 5.14
C ILE A 21 -0.73 -1.11 4.24
N ARG A 22 -0.99 -2.43 4.35
CA ARG A 22 -0.48 -3.44 3.43
C ARG A 22 -1.47 -3.69 2.30
N THR A 23 -0.95 -3.66 1.08
CA THR A 23 -1.64 -4.11 -0.15
C THR A 23 -0.89 -5.31 -0.71
N ALA A 24 -1.57 -6.35 -1.16
CA ALA A 24 -0.97 -7.52 -1.82
C ALA A 24 -1.36 -7.61 -3.30
N ALA A 25 -0.58 -8.37 -4.08
CA ALA A 25 -0.85 -8.59 -5.50
C ALA A 25 -2.11 -9.43 -5.73
N SER A 26 -2.38 -10.37 -4.83
CA SER A 26 -3.66 -11.05 -4.71
C SER A 26 -4.45 -10.44 -3.55
N LEU A 27 -5.77 -10.39 -3.70
CA LEU A 27 -6.69 -9.89 -2.68
C LEU A 27 -6.75 -10.82 -1.47
N ASP A 28 -6.38 -12.09 -1.66
CA ASP A 28 -6.30 -13.12 -0.63
C ASP A 28 -5.10 -12.91 0.32
N GLY A 29 -4.25 -11.90 0.05
CA GLY A 29 -3.16 -11.51 0.95
C GLY A 29 -1.94 -12.45 0.95
N GLU A 30 -2.04 -13.58 0.23
CA GLU A 30 -0.97 -14.56 0.05
C GLU A 30 0.06 -14.06 -0.98
N GLY A 31 1.29 -13.82 -0.53
CA GLY A 31 2.41 -13.43 -1.39
C GLY A 31 2.98 -12.03 -1.14
N ARG A 32 3.49 -11.41 -2.22
CA ARG A 32 4.18 -10.11 -2.16
C ARG A 32 3.22 -9.01 -1.77
N GLY A 33 3.66 -8.14 -0.86
CA GLY A 33 2.91 -6.97 -0.45
C GLY A 33 3.74 -5.71 -0.51
N ALA A 34 3.04 -4.59 -0.72
CA ALA A 34 3.56 -3.25 -0.62
C ALA A 34 2.96 -2.56 0.61
N TYR A 35 3.71 -1.64 1.20
CA TYR A 35 3.29 -0.89 2.37
C TYR A 35 3.18 0.60 2.01
N VAL A 36 2.11 1.25 2.44
CA VAL A 36 1.91 2.68 2.28
C VAL A 36 1.41 3.29 3.59
N CYS A 37 1.72 4.55 3.86
CA CYS A 37 1.25 5.20 5.09
C CYS A 37 -0.27 5.29 5.14
N ILE A 38 -0.83 5.27 6.36
CA ILE A 38 -2.21 5.68 6.63
C ILE A 38 -2.32 7.19 6.39
N SER A 39 -2.38 7.58 5.12
CA SER A 39 -2.33 8.97 4.68
C SER A 39 -2.81 9.05 3.25
N ALA A 40 -3.83 9.88 3.00
CA ALA A 40 -4.35 10.13 1.66
C ALA A 40 -3.23 10.60 0.71
N ALA A 41 -2.36 11.50 1.18
CA ALA A 41 -1.23 12.00 0.39
C ALA A 41 -0.26 10.88 -0.06
N CYS A 42 0.01 9.88 0.80
CA CYS A 42 0.86 8.75 0.41
C CYS A 42 0.12 7.77 -0.51
N ALA A 43 -1.18 7.54 -0.26
CA ALA A 43 -2.01 6.69 -1.11
C ALA A 43 -2.12 7.25 -2.53
N GLU A 44 -2.55 8.50 -2.67
CA GLU A 44 -2.66 9.21 -3.95
C GLU A 44 -1.33 9.24 -4.70
N ARG A 45 -0.23 9.52 -3.99
CA ARG A 45 1.10 9.53 -4.60
C ARG A 45 1.50 8.16 -5.15
N ALA A 46 1.24 7.09 -4.39
CA ALA A 46 1.57 5.73 -4.82
C ALA A 46 0.72 5.28 -6.02
N LEU A 47 -0.57 5.64 -6.03
CA LEU A 47 -1.51 5.35 -7.11
C LEU A 47 -1.15 6.12 -8.39
N LYS A 48 -0.99 7.45 -8.30
CA LYS A 48 -0.68 8.32 -9.44
C LYS A 48 0.63 7.95 -10.13
N ARG A 49 1.62 7.46 -9.37
CA ARG A 49 2.93 7.03 -9.87
C ARG A 49 3.02 5.53 -10.12
N LYS A 50 1.90 4.80 -10.02
CA LYS A 50 1.80 3.35 -10.22
C LYS A 50 2.87 2.53 -9.49
N MET A 51 3.17 2.91 -8.25
CA MET A 51 4.32 2.40 -7.49
C MET A 51 4.14 0.97 -6.95
N PHE A 52 2.96 0.38 -7.12
CA PHE A 52 2.63 -0.97 -6.64
C PHE A 52 3.16 -2.09 -7.55
N ALA A 53 3.34 -1.85 -8.85
CA ALA A 53 3.79 -2.88 -9.80
C ALA A 53 5.13 -3.51 -9.39
N ARG A 54 6.13 -2.69 -9.10
CA ARG A 54 7.49 -3.14 -8.71
C ARG A 54 7.53 -3.98 -7.42
N PRO A 55 7.02 -3.54 -6.26
CA PRO A 55 7.05 -4.33 -5.03
C PRO A 55 6.21 -5.60 -5.13
N LEU A 56 5.12 -5.57 -5.90
CA LEU A 56 4.26 -6.72 -6.14
C LEU A 56 4.83 -7.69 -7.19
N ARG A 57 5.81 -7.26 -7.98
CA ARG A 57 6.40 -7.99 -9.12
C ARG A 57 5.37 -8.42 -10.16
N VAL A 58 4.48 -7.50 -10.49
CA VAL A 58 3.48 -7.65 -11.56
C VAL A 58 3.63 -6.49 -12.56
N GLY A 59 3.17 -6.70 -13.79
CA GLY A 59 3.05 -5.60 -14.76
C GLY A 59 1.97 -4.60 -14.30
N GLU A 60 2.06 -3.35 -14.73
CA GLU A 60 1.03 -2.34 -14.45
C GLU A 60 -0.35 -2.76 -14.96
N ASP A 61 -0.38 -3.50 -16.07
CA ASP A 61 -1.58 -3.96 -16.77
C ASP A 61 -2.29 -5.09 -16.01
N ALA A 62 -1.57 -5.76 -15.10
CA ALA A 62 -2.13 -6.79 -14.22
C ALA A 62 -2.74 -6.22 -12.94
N ILE A 63 -2.60 -4.91 -12.70
CA ILE A 63 -3.18 -4.23 -11.54
C ILE A 63 -4.49 -3.57 -11.95
N ASP A 64 -5.57 -3.95 -11.27
CA ASP A 64 -6.82 -3.19 -11.29
C ASP A 64 -6.65 -1.94 -10.41
N TRP A 65 -6.23 -0.84 -11.03
CA TRP A 65 -5.94 0.43 -10.36
C TRP A 65 -7.17 1.06 -9.72
N VAL A 66 -8.34 0.90 -10.34
CA VAL A 66 -9.61 1.46 -9.84
C VAL A 66 -10.00 0.75 -8.55
N ARG A 67 -9.94 -0.58 -8.56
CA ARG A 67 -10.21 -1.38 -7.36
C ARG A 67 -9.19 -1.09 -6.26
N LEU A 68 -7.90 -1.05 -6.60
CA LEU A 68 -6.83 -0.78 -5.66
C LEU A 68 -6.98 0.59 -5.00
N GLU A 69 -7.30 1.62 -5.78
CA GLU A 69 -7.56 2.98 -5.26
C GLU A 69 -8.69 2.96 -4.25
N ARG A 70 -9.84 2.37 -4.61
CA ARG A 70 -10.99 2.28 -3.71
C ARG A 70 -10.64 1.59 -2.39
N GLU A 71 -10.05 0.39 -2.45
CA GLU A 71 -9.69 -0.38 -1.26
C GLU A 71 -8.66 0.34 -0.40
N LEU A 72 -7.69 1.03 -1.03
CA LEU A 72 -6.67 1.76 -0.32
C LEU A 72 -7.24 2.98 0.40
N MET A 73 -8.10 3.76 -0.28
CA MET A 73 -8.73 4.94 0.29
C MET A 73 -9.72 4.58 1.40
N GLU A 74 -10.46 3.48 1.26
CA GLU A 74 -11.32 2.94 2.31
C GLU A 74 -10.51 2.62 3.57
N LYS A 75 -9.37 1.91 3.44
CA LYS A 75 -8.49 1.62 4.58
C LYS A 75 -7.89 2.87 5.22
N VAL A 76 -7.50 3.87 4.42
CA VAL A 76 -7.02 5.16 4.95
C VAL A 76 -8.11 5.84 5.79
N ASN A 77 -9.35 5.84 5.33
CA ASN A 77 -10.47 6.47 6.04
C ASN A 77 -10.82 5.71 7.33
N LEU A 78 -10.89 4.38 7.28
CA LEU A 78 -11.20 3.53 8.45
C LEU A 78 -10.16 3.61 9.56
N THR A 79 -8.91 3.93 9.24
CA THR A 79 -7.83 4.00 10.24
C THR A 79 -7.66 5.40 10.82
N ASN A 80 -8.28 6.42 10.22
CA ASN A 80 -8.31 7.80 10.73
C ASN A 80 -9.60 8.13 11.51
N ALA A 81 -10.55 7.19 11.55
CA ALA A 81 -11.78 7.27 12.35
C ALA A 81 -11.56 6.67 13.74
#